data_AF-A0A813YSD8-F1
#
_entry.id   AF-A0A813YSD8-F1
#
_cell.length_a   1.000
_cell.length_b   1.000
_cell.length_c   1.000
_cell.angle_alpha   90.00
_cell.angle_beta   90.00
_cell.angle_gamma   90.00
#
_symmetry.space_group_name_H-M   'P 1'
#
loop_
_entity.id
_entity.type
_entity.pdbx_description
1 polymer ?
#
loop_
_entity_poly.entity_id
_entity_poly.type
_entity_poly.pdbx_seq_one_letter_code
_entity_poly.pdbx_strand_id
1 'polypeptide(L)'
;MVCFTHIVLFFFFAALSTIDTRSIQENSDVELLIQNRIIEKKQLSATIASYRHRFEHSPNFKKLRWALSEKLTPPYCEFCHLFVPAIRFLIEINETIHVENVTLALCKDIQLFLNIEVCVGAVLEYKDAAIEIFSMSPLTNKELCALAFDCEDQKDFPILRWNVTIPGSKPSPRPPQPPASGSPKLKVLHLSDIHVDFAYKPGTQADCHKPLCCRDGPTVPGPNGAGFWGDYRNCDLPYWTAQSILRYASELEEDIDFIYYTGDLPPHNVWNQSRADQLYSLTTINQLLAATFPNKTFYPAVGNHEAGIVVYFYLFFISFVSFLAPCNMYPTPSIRTDNITWLYEALADSWATLGLPADTRESIVRGAFYTTIVRPGLRLISLNMNYCAPENYWLFVNATDPLGQLQWVRFKIRQ
;
A
#
# COMPACT_ATOMS: atom_id res chain seq x y z
N MET A 1 6.63 -10.67 5.53
CA MET A 1 5.33 -9.98 5.45
C MET A 1 4.88 -10.05 4.00
N VAL A 2 4.04 -11.02 3.63
CA VAL A 2 3.43 -11.02 2.30
C VAL A 2 2.51 -9.83 2.29
N CYS A 3 2.79 -8.85 1.43
CA CYS A 3 2.17 -7.53 1.54
C CYS A 3 0.65 -7.66 1.54
N PHE A 4 -0.01 -6.96 2.44
CA PHE A 4 -1.46 -6.98 2.60
C PHE A 4 -2.19 -6.77 1.26
N THR A 5 -1.58 -6.01 0.35
CA THR A 5 -1.95 -5.81 -1.07
C THR A 5 -2.08 -7.11 -1.88
N HIS A 6 -1.21 -8.09 -1.66
CA HIS A 6 -1.30 -9.41 -2.29
C HIS A 6 -2.52 -10.16 -1.76
N ILE A 7 -2.83 -10.04 -0.47
CA ILE A 7 -4.02 -10.65 0.15
C ILE A 7 -5.30 -9.98 -0.38
N VAL A 8 -5.30 -8.66 -0.59
CA VAL A 8 -6.47 -7.94 -1.09
C VAL A 8 -6.75 -8.27 -2.57
N LEU A 9 -5.72 -8.28 -3.43
CA LEU A 9 -5.87 -8.75 -4.81
C LEU A 9 -6.22 -10.24 -4.85
N PHE A 10 -5.60 -11.07 -4.02
CA PHE A 10 -5.89 -12.51 -3.89
C PHE A 10 -7.38 -12.80 -3.64
N PHE A 11 -8.06 -11.96 -2.84
CA PHE A 11 -9.47 -12.16 -2.52
C PHE A 11 -10.44 -11.45 -3.45
N PHE A 12 -10.05 -10.33 -4.07
CA PHE A 12 -10.74 -9.80 -5.26
C PHE A 12 -10.82 -10.85 -6.37
N PHE A 13 -9.78 -11.69 -6.49
CA PHE A 13 -9.74 -12.81 -7.41
C PHE A 13 -10.61 -13.98 -6.94
N ALA A 14 -10.44 -14.55 -5.74
CA ALA A 14 -11.19 -15.73 -5.27
C ALA A 14 -12.74 -15.71 -5.50
N ALA A 15 -13.31 -14.52 -5.65
CA ALA A 15 -14.71 -14.16 -5.59
C ALA A 15 -15.60 -14.91 -6.55
N LEU A 16 -15.16 -15.15 -7.78
CA LEU A 16 -16.08 -15.67 -8.79
C LEU A 16 -16.24 -17.21 -8.75
N SER A 17 -15.63 -17.89 -7.75
CA SER A 17 -15.74 -19.36 -7.60
C SER A 17 -16.94 -19.86 -6.79
N THR A 18 -17.55 -19.03 -5.95
CA THR A 18 -18.63 -19.50 -5.05
C THR A 18 -20.02 -19.08 -5.52
N ILE A 19 -20.21 -18.95 -6.83
CA ILE A 19 -21.55 -18.90 -7.41
C ILE A 19 -22.23 -20.28 -7.19
N ASP A 20 -22.82 -20.46 -6.02
CA ASP A 20 -24.00 -21.31 -5.87
C ASP A 20 -25.22 -20.44 -6.17
N THR A 21 -25.70 -20.50 -7.43
CA THR A 21 -26.90 -19.76 -7.86
C THR A 21 -28.19 -20.20 -7.17
N ARG A 22 -28.18 -21.14 -6.22
CA ARG A 22 -29.41 -21.46 -5.47
C ARG A 22 -29.93 -20.27 -4.67
N SER A 23 -29.09 -19.32 -4.25
CA SER A 23 -29.56 -18.16 -3.47
C SER A 23 -30.04 -16.96 -4.30
N ILE A 24 -29.93 -17.00 -5.64
CA ILE A 24 -30.50 -15.94 -6.52
C ILE A 24 -32.02 -16.13 -6.69
N GLN A 25 -32.56 -17.27 -6.25
CA GLN A 25 -33.99 -17.59 -6.37
C GLN A 25 -34.81 -17.34 -5.09
N GLU A 26 -34.20 -16.96 -3.97
CA GLU A 26 -34.88 -16.97 -2.65
C GLU A 26 -34.86 -15.64 -1.85
N ASN A 27 -34.60 -14.49 -2.49
CA ASN A 27 -34.89 -13.20 -1.83
C ASN A 27 -35.93 -12.41 -2.63
N SER A 28 -37.18 -12.52 -2.16
CA SER A 28 -38.41 -11.97 -2.73
C SER A 28 -38.58 -10.45 -2.62
N ASP A 29 -37.51 -9.67 -2.40
CA ASP A 29 -37.60 -8.20 -2.33
C ASP A 29 -36.85 -7.47 -3.46
N VAL A 30 -36.29 -8.19 -4.42
CA VAL A 30 -35.62 -7.61 -5.61
C VAL A 30 -36.53 -7.58 -6.85
N GLU A 31 -37.71 -8.20 -6.78
CA GLU A 31 -38.67 -8.23 -7.91
C GLU A 31 -39.28 -6.86 -8.22
N LEU A 32 -39.29 -5.91 -7.29
CA LEU A 32 -39.91 -4.59 -7.50
C LEU A 32 -38.99 -3.56 -8.18
N LEU A 33 -37.68 -3.78 -8.22
CA LEU A 33 -36.72 -2.83 -8.82
C LEU A 33 -36.30 -3.19 -10.26
N ILE A 34 -36.78 -4.32 -10.78
CA ILE A 34 -36.45 -4.78 -12.13
C ILE A 34 -37.69 -4.80 -13.04
N GLN A 35 -38.41 -3.69 -13.09
CA GLN A 35 -39.25 -3.38 -14.25
C GLN A 35 -38.65 -2.18 -14.98
N ASN A 36 -37.64 -2.44 -15.82
CA ASN A 36 -37.42 -1.82 -17.13
C ASN A 36 -36.02 -2.14 -17.67
N ARG A 37 -35.88 -3.30 -18.32
CA ARG A 37 -34.98 -3.62 -19.46
C ARG A 37 -34.98 -5.13 -19.69
N ILE A 38 -35.97 -5.61 -20.45
CA ILE A 38 -36.24 -7.06 -20.65
C ILE A 38 -35.50 -7.67 -21.86
N ILE A 39 -34.66 -6.92 -22.59
CA ILE A 39 -34.05 -7.45 -23.82
C ILE A 39 -32.58 -7.92 -23.65
N GLU A 40 -31.85 -7.54 -22.60
CA GLU A 40 -30.42 -7.93 -22.42
C GLU A 40 -30.16 -9.12 -21.47
N LYS A 41 -31.15 -9.57 -20.68
CA LYS A 41 -30.94 -10.58 -19.61
C LYS A 41 -30.66 -12.00 -20.09
N LYS A 42 -31.18 -12.44 -21.24
CA LYS A 42 -30.95 -13.82 -21.73
C LYS A 42 -29.53 -14.05 -22.21
N GLN A 43 -28.92 -13.04 -22.82
CA GLN A 43 -27.59 -13.11 -23.39
C GLN A 43 -26.51 -13.06 -22.30
N LEU A 44 -26.71 -12.21 -21.28
CA LEU A 44 -25.86 -12.17 -20.09
C LEU A 44 -25.94 -13.47 -19.28
N SER A 45 -27.14 -13.99 -19.01
CA SER A 45 -27.36 -15.26 -18.30
C SER A 45 -26.72 -16.45 -19.01
N ALA A 46 -26.87 -16.55 -20.35
CA ALA A 46 -26.22 -17.59 -21.14
C ALA A 46 -24.69 -17.46 -21.16
N THR A 47 -24.17 -16.23 -21.19
CA THR A 47 -22.73 -15.95 -21.16
C THR A 47 -22.13 -16.31 -19.82
N ILE A 48 -22.79 -15.96 -18.71
CA ILE A 48 -22.40 -16.32 -17.35
C ILE A 48 -22.46 -17.85 -17.14
N ALA A 49 -23.50 -18.53 -17.62
CA ALA A 49 -23.63 -19.99 -17.53
C ALA A 49 -22.56 -20.73 -18.37
N SER A 50 -22.26 -20.21 -19.57
CA SER A 50 -21.20 -20.72 -20.44
C SER A 50 -19.81 -20.51 -19.82
N TYR A 51 -19.59 -19.36 -19.18
CA TYR A 51 -18.36 -19.07 -18.43
C TYR A 51 -18.21 -20.01 -17.24
N ARG A 52 -19.27 -20.22 -16.44
CA ARG A 52 -19.32 -21.16 -15.31
C ARG A 52 -18.94 -22.58 -15.71
N HIS A 53 -19.52 -23.10 -16.79
CA HIS A 53 -19.21 -24.46 -17.24
C HIS A 53 -17.72 -24.61 -17.60
N ARG A 54 -17.14 -23.63 -18.30
CA ARG A 54 -15.70 -23.63 -18.60
C ARG A 54 -14.84 -23.48 -17.34
N PHE A 55 -15.31 -22.67 -16.40
CA PHE A 55 -14.66 -22.38 -15.13
C PHE A 55 -14.50 -23.64 -14.26
N GLU A 56 -15.60 -24.35 -14.00
CA GLU A 56 -15.62 -25.57 -13.16
C GLU A 56 -14.76 -26.72 -13.76
N HIS A 57 -14.54 -26.70 -15.07
CA HIS A 57 -13.75 -27.71 -15.78
C HIS A 57 -12.29 -27.31 -16.01
N SER A 58 -11.89 -26.09 -15.64
CA SER A 58 -10.53 -25.59 -15.87
C SER A 58 -9.48 -26.33 -15.00
N PRO A 59 -8.26 -26.55 -15.50
CA PRO A 59 -7.17 -27.13 -14.70
C PRO A 59 -6.85 -26.31 -13.44
N ASN A 60 -6.91 -24.98 -13.55
CA ASN A 60 -6.66 -24.06 -12.44
C ASN A 60 -7.70 -24.21 -11.33
N PHE A 61 -8.99 -24.30 -11.66
CA PHE A 61 -10.05 -24.51 -10.67
C PHE A 61 -9.92 -25.86 -9.95
N LYS A 62 -9.55 -26.92 -10.68
CA LYS A 62 -9.32 -28.25 -10.08
C LYS A 62 -8.12 -28.25 -9.13
N LYS A 63 -7.00 -27.61 -9.52
CA LYS A 63 -5.80 -27.46 -8.71
C LYS A 63 -6.05 -26.59 -7.46
N LEU A 64 -6.81 -25.51 -7.64
CA LEU A 64 -7.26 -24.63 -6.57
C LEU A 64 -8.10 -25.37 -5.52
N ARG A 65 -9.12 -26.11 -5.97
CA ARG A 65 -10.00 -26.89 -5.10
C ARG A 65 -9.22 -27.91 -4.25
N TRP A 66 -8.21 -28.54 -4.85
CA TRP A 66 -7.32 -29.46 -4.16
C TRP A 66 -6.40 -28.75 -3.14
N ALA A 67 -5.79 -27.62 -3.52
CA ALA A 67 -4.93 -26.84 -2.63
C ALA A 67 -5.69 -26.32 -1.38
N LEU A 68 -6.93 -25.87 -1.57
CA LEU A 68 -7.82 -25.44 -0.47
C LEU A 68 -8.20 -26.62 0.46
N SER A 69 -8.38 -27.83 -0.08
CA SER A 69 -8.68 -29.01 0.75
C SER A 69 -7.50 -29.49 1.60
N GLU A 70 -6.27 -29.26 1.15
CA GLU A 70 -5.04 -29.71 1.82
C GLU A 70 -4.43 -28.65 2.77
N LYS A 71 -5.07 -27.48 2.93
CA LYS A 71 -4.55 -26.33 3.73
C LYS A 71 -3.11 -25.94 3.38
N LEU A 72 -2.74 -26.08 2.10
CA LEU A 72 -1.44 -25.68 1.59
C LEU A 72 -1.36 -24.14 1.47
N THR A 73 -0.15 -23.61 1.23
CA THR A 73 0.09 -22.19 0.94
C THR A 73 -0.95 -21.65 -0.06
N PRO A 74 -1.43 -20.41 0.10
CA PRO A 74 -2.51 -19.91 -0.74
C PRO A 74 -2.10 -19.95 -2.23
N PRO A 75 -2.88 -20.58 -3.12
CA PRO A 75 -2.51 -20.79 -4.53
C PRO A 75 -2.73 -19.52 -5.36
N TYR A 76 -2.00 -18.46 -5.01
CA TYR A 76 -2.15 -17.09 -5.52
C TYR A 76 -2.21 -17.01 -7.05
N CYS A 77 -1.42 -17.83 -7.74
CA CYS A 77 -1.32 -17.84 -9.19
C CYS A 77 -2.51 -18.50 -9.87
N GLU A 78 -2.96 -19.65 -9.36
CA GLU A 78 -4.16 -20.32 -9.83
C GLU A 78 -5.38 -19.41 -9.66
N PHE A 79 -5.46 -18.71 -8.52
CA PHE A 79 -6.46 -17.69 -8.28
C PHE A 79 -6.38 -16.56 -9.32
N CYS A 80 -5.23 -15.90 -9.44
CA CYS A 80 -5.10 -14.77 -10.34
C CYS A 80 -5.45 -15.13 -11.79
N HIS A 81 -4.89 -16.21 -12.33
CA HIS A 81 -5.14 -16.64 -13.70
C HIS A 81 -6.61 -17.00 -13.96
N LEU A 82 -7.31 -17.46 -12.93
CA LEU A 82 -8.71 -17.83 -13.02
C LEU A 82 -9.63 -16.60 -13.04
N PHE A 83 -9.27 -15.54 -12.33
CA PHE A 83 -10.22 -14.48 -11.98
C PHE A 83 -9.96 -13.12 -12.60
N VAL A 84 -8.71 -12.76 -12.90
CA VAL A 84 -8.42 -11.57 -13.73
C VAL A 84 -9.27 -11.52 -14.99
N PRO A 85 -9.43 -12.62 -15.77
CA PRO A 85 -10.25 -12.57 -16.98
C PRO A 85 -11.72 -12.22 -16.71
N ALA A 86 -12.30 -12.72 -15.61
CA ALA A 86 -13.69 -12.48 -15.26
C ALA A 86 -13.93 -11.05 -14.75
N ILE A 87 -13.01 -10.52 -13.93
CA ILE A 87 -13.05 -9.11 -13.50
C ILE A 87 -13.00 -8.18 -14.70
N ARG A 88 -12.05 -8.41 -15.62
CA ARG A 88 -11.93 -7.58 -16.83
C ARG A 88 -13.18 -7.63 -17.68
N PHE A 89 -13.77 -8.82 -17.85
CA PHE A 89 -15.06 -8.95 -18.52
C PHE A 89 -16.17 -8.13 -17.83
N LEU A 90 -16.27 -8.17 -16.49
CA LEU A 90 -17.26 -7.40 -15.73
C LEU A 90 -17.05 -5.88 -15.86
N ILE A 91 -15.78 -5.44 -15.87
CA ILE A 91 -15.42 -4.04 -16.11
C ILE A 91 -15.81 -3.61 -17.53
N GLU A 92 -15.52 -4.44 -18.55
CA GLU A 92 -15.85 -4.17 -19.96
C GLU A 92 -17.36 -3.97 -20.19
N ILE A 93 -18.21 -4.70 -19.46
CA ILE A 93 -19.67 -4.56 -19.55
C ILE A 93 -20.25 -3.56 -18.53
N ASN A 94 -19.41 -2.84 -17.79
CA ASN A 94 -19.79 -1.85 -16.77
C ASN A 94 -20.66 -2.42 -15.62
N GLU A 95 -20.41 -3.68 -15.24
CA GLU A 95 -21.11 -4.41 -14.17
C GLU A 95 -20.21 -4.54 -12.92
N THR A 96 -19.52 -3.46 -12.54
CA THR A 96 -18.54 -3.45 -11.44
C THR A 96 -19.17 -3.68 -10.05
N ILE A 97 -20.46 -3.40 -9.90
CA ILE A 97 -21.20 -3.67 -8.65
C ILE A 97 -21.22 -5.17 -8.29
N HIS A 98 -21.19 -6.04 -9.32
CA HIS A 98 -21.11 -7.47 -9.11
C HIS A 98 -19.73 -7.89 -8.62
N VAL A 99 -18.66 -7.15 -8.95
CA VAL A 99 -17.31 -7.42 -8.47
C VAL A 99 -17.23 -7.20 -6.96
N GLU A 100 -17.80 -6.10 -6.45
CA GLU A 100 -17.85 -5.82 -5.01
C GLU A 100 -18.66 -6.87 -4.23
N ASN A 101 -19.90 -7.12 -4.64
CA ASN A 101 -20.79 -8.05 -3.94
C ASN A 101 -20.22 -9.45 -3.84
N VAL A 102 -19.61 -9.92 -4.93
CA VAL A 102 -18.98 -11.23 -5.02
C VAL A 102 -17.74 -11.28 -4.13
N THR A 103 -16.93 -10.21 -4.11
CA THR A 103 -15.72 -10.15 -3.26
C THR A 103 -16.06 -10.14 -1.76
N LEU A 104 -17.10 -9.39 -1.36
CA LEU A 104 -17.57 -9.36 0.03
C LEU A 104 -18.21 -10.68 0.47
N ALA A 105 -18.94 -11.37 -0.42
CA ALA A 105 -19.55 -12.67 -0.11
C ALA A 105 -18.48 -13.70 0.30
N LEU A 106 -17.34 -13.72 -0.39
CA LEU A 106 -16.26 -14.64 -0.02
C LEU A 106 -15.63 -14.40 1.32
N CYS A 107 -15.59 -13.15 1.80
CA CYS A 107 -14.96 -12.89 3.07
C CYS A 107 -15.54 -13.80 4.17
N LYS A 108 -16.79 -14.27 3.99
CA LYS A 108 -17.45 -15.30 4.82
C LYS A 108 -16.95 -16.74 4.55
N ASP A 109 -16.69 -17.09 3.30
CA ASP A 109 -16.27 -18.44 2.88
C ASP A 109 -14.78 -18.73 3.19
N ILE A 110 -13.95 -17.70 3.25
CA ILE A 110 -12.48 -17.81 3.45
C ILE A 110 -12.05 -17.54 4.90
N GLN A 111 -12.98 -17.50 5.86
CA GLN A 111 -12.68 -17.19 7.27
C GLN A 111 -11.62 -18.12 7.90
N LEU A 112 -11.37 -19.28 7.28
CA LEU A 112 -10.30 -20.21 7.65
C LEU A 112 -8.88 -19.67 7.37
N PHE A 113 -8.73 -18.70 6.46
CA PHE A 113 -7.43 -18.16 6.03
C PHE A 113 -7.25 -16.68 6.35
N LEU A 114 -8.34 -15.90 6.40
CA LEU A 114 -8.29 -14.48 6.72
C LEU A 114 -9.46 -14.09 7.62
N ASN A 115 -9.18 -13.28 8.64
CA ASN A 115 -10.21 -12.70 9.49
C ASN A 115 -11.23 -11.88 8.67
N ILE A 116 -12.52 -12.06 8.97
CA ILE A 116 -13.63 -11.42 8.23
C ILE A 116 -13.53 -9.90 8.17
N GLU A 117 -13.18 -9.25 9.29
CA GLU A 117 -13.08 -7.79 9.37
C GLU A 117 -11.92 -7.29 8.52
N VAL A 118 -10.81 -8.03 8.55
CA VAL A 118 -9.61 -7.73 7.76
C VAL A 118 -9.91 -7.87 6.27
N CYS A 119 -10.65 -8.91 5.87
CA CYS A 119 -11.06 -9.11 4.48
C CYS A 119 -12.00 -8.01 4.00
N VAL A 120 -13.07 -7.73 4.75
CA VAL A 120 -14.04 -6.70 4.35
C VAL A 120 -13.38 -5.34 4.28
N GLY A 121 -12.57 -4.97 5.28
CA GLY A 121 -11.84 -3.71 5.30
C GLY A 121 -10.88 -3.58 4.12
N ALA A 122 -10.11 -4.63 3.83
CA ALA A 122 -9.25 -4.70 2.65
C ALA A 122 -10.01 -4.45 1.34
N VAL A 123 -11.13 -5.15 1.14
CA VAL A 123 -11.93 -5.02 -0.08
C VAL A 123 -12.43 -3.59 -0.24
N LEU A 124 -12.95 -2.99 0.82
CA LEU A 124 -13.44 -1.62 0.78
C LEU A 124 -12.33 -0.60 0.53
N GLU A 125 -11.13 -0.84 1.09
CA GLU A 125 -9.97 0.02 0.92
C GLU A 125 -9.43 0.00 -0.53
N TYR A 126 -9.33 -1.18 -1.17
CA TYR A 126 -8.61 -1.29 -2.44
C TYR A 126 -9.48 -1.50 -3.70
N LYS A 127 -10.77 -1.85 -3.57
CA LYS A 127 -11.61 -2.27 -4.72
C LYS A 127 -11.58 -1.28 -5.88
N ASP A 128 -11.68 0.01 -5.58
CA ASP A 128 -11.85 1.06 -6.58
C ASP A 128 -10.54 1.29 -7.34
N ALA A 129 -9.41 1.33 -6.61
CA ALA A 129 -8.07 1.41 -7.21
C ALA A 129 -7.79 0.19 -8.09
N ALA A 130 -8.14 -1.01 -7.60
CA ALA A 130 -7.97 -2.25 -8.34
C ALA A 130 -8.79 -2.27 -9.64
N ILE A 131 -10.07 -1.87 -9.59
CA ILE A 131 -10.94 -1.78 -10.79
C ILE A 131 -10.32 -0.85 -11.83
N GLU A 132 -9.83 0.31 -11.42
CA GLU A 132 -9.22 1.26 -12.33
C GLU A 132 -7.90 0.77 -12.92
N ILE A 133 -7.05 0.12 -12.12
CA ILE A 133 -5.84 -0.53 -12.62
C ILE A 133 -6.19 -1.58 -13.68
N PHE A 134 -7.20 -2.42 -13.44
CA PHE A 134 -7.60 -3.42 -14.43
C PHE A 134 -8.16 -2.82 -15.71
N SER A 135 -8.82 -1.67 -15.60
CA SER A 135 -9.37 -0.90 -16.72
C SER A 135 -8.29 -0.18 -17.54
N MET A 136 -7.31 0.42 -16.88
CA MET A 136 -6.28 1.25 -17.51
C MET A 136 -5.02 0.49 -17.90
N SER A 137 -4.73 -0.64 -17.25
CA SER A 137 -3.49 -1.38 -17.46
C SER A 137 -3.46 -2.02 -18.85
N PRO A 138 -2.40 -1.77 -19.64
CA PRO A 138 -2.23 -2.39 -20.96
C PRO A 138 -1.80 -3.86 -20.89
N LEU A 139 -1.57 -4.40 -19.69
CA LEU A 139 -0.99 -5.72 -19.47
C LEU A 139 -1.99 -6.82 -19.80
N THR A 140 -1.50 -7.97 -20.24
CA THR A 140 -2.31 -9.18 -20.35
C THR A 140 -2.66 -9.74 -18.96
N ASN A 141 -3.67 -10.61 -18.88
CA ASN A 141 -4.03 -11.28 -17.61
C ASN A 141 -2.83 -12.05 -17.04
N LYS A 142 -2.00 -12.60 -17.93
CA LYS A 142 -0.78 -13.32 -17.58
C LYS A 142 0.26 -12.40 -16.95
N GLU A 143 0.56 -11.28 -17.60
CA GLU A 143 1.53 -10.29 -17.09
C GLU A 143 1.08 -9.68 -15.76
N LEU A 144 -0.20 -9.35 -15.61
CA LEU A 144 -0.76 -8.89 -14.33
C LEU A 144 -0.51 -9.88 -13.21
N CYS A 145 -0.81 -11.17 -13.44
CA CYS A 145 -0.61 -12.20 -12.43
C CYS A 145 0.87 -12.43 -12.09
N ALA A 146 1.73 -12.43 -13.10
CA ALA A 146 3.16 -12.58 -12.90
C ALA A 146 3.74 -11.40 -12.11
N LEU A 147 3.37 -10.15 -12.41
CA LEU A 147 3.84 -8.98 -11.67
C LEU A 147 3.26 -8.90 -10.24
N ALA A 148 1.99 -9.27 -10.06
CA ALA A 148 1.32 -9.14 -8.76
C ALA A 148 1.65 -10.27 -7.78
N PHE A 149 2.00 -11.47 -8.27
CA PHE A 149 2.12 -12.68 -7.43
C PHE A 149 3.34 -13.55 -7.78
N ASP A 150 4.24 -13.07 -8.61
CA ASP A 150 5.44 -13.79 -9.06
C ASP A 150 5.14 -15.16 -9.67
N CYS A 151 4.06 -15.24 -10.46
CA CYS A 151 3.61 -16.51 -11.03
C CYS A 151 4.52 -17.06 -12.12
N GLU A 152 5.29 -16.20 -12.79
CA GLU A 152 6.16 -16.53 -13.91
C GLU A 152 7.31 -15.52 -14.04
N ASP A 153 8.36 -15.87 -14.78
CA ASP A 153 9.49 -14.97 -15.05
C ASP A 153 9.04 -13.69 -15.79
N GLN A 154 9.43 -12.54 -15.26
CA GLN A 154 9.00 -11.21 -15.65
C GLN A 154 10.05 -10.48 -16.53
N LYS A 155 11.26 -11.04 -16.70
CA LYS A 155 12.42 -10.38 -17.31
C LYS A 155 12.15 -9.78 -18.69
N ASP A 156 11.25 -10.42 -19.45
CA ASP A 156 10.94 -10.05 -20.82
C ASP A 156 9.71 -9.17 -20.98
N PHE A 157 9.07 -8.75 -19.89
CA PHE A 157 7.84 -7.96 -19.95
C PHE A 157 8.11 -6.55 -20.50
N PRO A 158 7.42 -6.12 -21.57
CA PRO A 158 7.64 -4.80 -22.17
C PRO A 158 7.51 -3.63 -21.20
N ILE A 159 6.60 -3.72 -20.22
CA ILE A 159 6.39 -2.66 -19.21
C ILE A 159 7.62 -2.41 -18.34
N LEU A 160 8.48 -3.41 -18.17
CA LEU A 160 9.73 -3.33 -17.40
C LEU A 160 10.92 -2.91 -18.28
N ARG A 161 10.76 -2.86 -19.60
CA ARG A 161 11.83 -2.56 -20.57
C ARG A 161 11.91 -1.08 -20.88
N TRP A 162 12.56 -0.34 -19.99
CA TRP A 162 12.87 1.07 -20.19
C TRP A 162 14.29 1.38 -19.68
N ASN A 163 14.81 2.55 -20.06
CA ASN A 163 16.12 2.99 -19.62
C ASN A 163 16.15 4.50 -19.38
N VAL A 164 17.16 4.94 -18.62
CA VAL A 164 17.48 6.35 -18.44
C VAL A 164 18.85 6.59 -19.04
N THR A 165 18.90 7.39 -20.11
CA THR A 165 20.17 7.72 -20.76
C THR A 165 21.03 8.58 -19.85
N ILE A 166 22.25 8.12 -19.55
CA ILE A 166 23.26 8.90 -18.81
C ILE A 166 24.20 9.55 -19.84
N PRO A 167 24.14 10.88 -20.07
CA PRO A 167 24.98 11.54 -21.07
C PRO A 167 26.40 11.76 -20.56
N GLY A 168 27.38 11.82 -21.47
CA GLY A 168 28.78 12.13 -21.17
C GLY A 168 29.64 10.91 -20.83
N SER A 169 30.94 11.13 -20.65
CA SER A 169 31.88 10.08 -20.26
C SER A 169 31.96 9.94 -18.74
N LYS A 170 31.97 8.69 -18.26
CA LYS A 170 32.21 8.38 -16.84
C LYS A 170 33.66 8.79 -16.49
N PRO A 171 33.89 9.61 -15.45
CA PRO A 171 35.24 9.92 -15.01
C PRO A 171 35.95 8.65 -14.51
N SER A 172 37.28 8.63 -14.58
CA SER A 172 38.07 7.52 -14.03
C SER A 172 37.72 7.30 -12.55
N PRO A 173 37.37 6.07 -12.13
CA PRO A 173 37.02 5.79 -10.74
C PRO A 173 38.14 6.20 -9.78
N ARG A 174 37.79 6.97 -8.75
CA ARG A 174 38.70 7.38 -7.67
C ARG A 174 38.14 6.86 -6.35
N PRO A 175 38.72 5.80 -5.76
CA PRO A 175 38.27 5.30 -4.47
C PRO A 175 38.40 6.38 -3.38
N PRO A 176 37.41 6.49 -2.45
CA PRO A 176 37.53 7.34 -1.29
C PRO A 176 38.82 7.02 -0.52
N GLN A 177 39.59 8.05 -0.18
CA GLN A 177 40.79 7.88 0.64
C GLN A 177 40.41 7.92 2.12
N PRO A 178 41.07 7.13 2.99
CA PRO A 178 40.87 7.24 4.43
C PRO A 178 41.12 8.68 4.91
N PRO A 179 40.28 9.20 5.82
CA PRO A 179 40.49 10.53 6.37
C PRO A 179 41.80 10.58 7.17
N ALA A 180 42.46 11.73 7.16
CA ALA A 180 43.65 11.96 7.98
C ALA A 180 43.31 11.82 9.47
N SER A 181 44.29 11.45 10.29
CA SER A 181 44.11 11.34 11.74
C SER A 181 43.62 12.69 12.32
N GLY A 182 42.59 12.65 13.15
CA GLY A 182 41.97 13.85 13.74
C GLY A 182 40.99 14.60 12.82
N SER A 183 40.65 14.09 11.64
CA SER A 183 39.63 14.72 10.78
C SER A 183 38.28 14.82 11.50
N PRO A 184 37.51 15.92 11.28
CA PRO A 184 36.20 16.08 11.87
C PRO A 184 35.25 14.98 11.38
N LYS A 185 34.38 14.52 12.27
CA LYS A 185 33.38 13.48 12.00
C LYS A 185 32.00 14.12 12.00
N LEU A 186 31.11 13.58 11.19
CA LEU A 186 29.68 13.85 11.29
C LEU A 186 29.03 12.69 12.06
N LYS A 187 28.13 13.00 12.98
CA LYS A 187 27.27 12.04 13.66
C LYS A 187 25.84 12.22 13.16
N VAL A 188 25.32 11.17 12.53
CA VAL A 188 24.00 11.19 11.91
C VAL A 188 23.13 10.15 12.61
N LEU A 189 22.01 10.58 13.18
CA LEU A 189 21.00 9.67 13.67
C LEU A 189 20.11 9.25 12.49
N HIS A 190 19.86 7.95 12.35
CA HIS A 190 18.97 7.41 11.31
C HIS A 190 17.79 6.69 11.97
N LEU A 191 16.60 7.22 11.74
CA LEU A 191 15.32 6.69 12.17
C LEU A 191 14.56 6.12 10.96
N SER A 192 13.90 4.99 11.14
CA SER A 192 13.07 4.36 10.11
C SER A 192 12.01 3.49 10.76
N ASP A 193 10.88 3.28 10.09
CA ASP A 193 9.87 2.28 10.44
C ASP A 193 9.38 2.42 11.88
N ILE A 194 9.01 3.66 12.27
CA ILE A 194 8.59 3.95 13.65
C ILE A 194 7.26 3.25 13.96
N HIS A 195 6.35 3.14 12.97
CA HIS A 195 5.06 2.46 13.07
C HIS A 195 4.38 2.63 14.43
N VAL A 196 3.92 3.84 14.72
CA VAL A 196 3.22 4.10 15.98
C VAL A 196 1.77 3.68 15.88
N ASP A 197 1.38 2.78 16.74
CA ASP A 197 0.00 2.39 16.97
C ASP A 197 -0.63 3.19 18.10
N PHE A 198 -1.37 4.23 17.72
CA PHE A 198 -2.13 5.05 18.67
C PHE A 198 -3.31 4.32 19.33
N ALA A 199 -3.69 3.14 18.84
CA ALA A 199 -4.68 2.27 19.47
C ALA A 199 -4.04 1.14 20.28
N TYR A 200 -2.71 1.05 20.36
CA TYR A 200 -2.03 0.03 21.16
C TYR A 200 -2.51 0.05 22.62
N LYS A 201 -2.91 -1.11 23.13
CA LYS A 201 -3.47 -1.26 24.46
C LYS A 201 -2.85 -2.45 25.19
N PRO A 202 -2.04 -2.20 26.24
CA PRO A 202 -1.45 -3.25 27.06
C PRO A 202 -2.49 -4.23 27.60
N GLY A 203 -2.10 -5.50 27.66
CA GLY A 203 -2.93 -6.59 28.14
C GLY A 203 -4.01 -7.08 27.17
N THR A 204 -4.19 -6.47 26.00
CA THR A 204 -5.09 -6.99 24.95
C THR A 204 -4.50 -8.21 24.24
N GLN A 205 -5.30 -8.89 23.41
CA GLN A 205 -4.85 -10.07 22.69
C GLN A 205 -3.74 -9.71 21.68
N ALA A 206 -2.56 -10.28 21.90
CA ALA A 206 -1.39 -10.06 21.05
C ALA A 206 -1.21 -11.17 19.98
N ASP A 207 -1.97 -12.26 20.07
CA ASP A 207 -2.14 -13.24 18.99
C ASP A 207 -3.63 -13.35 18.63
N CYS A 208 -4.07 -12.49 17.72
CA CYS A 208 -5.48 -12.27 17.39
C CYS A 208 -5.88 -12.78 15.99
N HIS A 209 -5.00 -13.54 15.33
CA HIS A 209 -5.17 -14.01 13.94
C HIS A 209 -5.51 -12.89 12.92
N LYS A 210 -5.10 -11.65 13.22
CA LYS A 210 -5.10 -10.52 12.28
C LYS A 210 -3.65 -10.13 11.96
N PRO A 211 -3.40 -9.37 10.88
CA PRO A 211 -2.06 -8.89 10.56
C PRO A 211 -1.48 -7.92 11.60
N LEU A 212 -2.33 -7.24 12.37
CA LEU A 212 -1.95 -6.40 13.51
C LEU A 212 -2.89 -6.64 14.70
N CYS A 213 -2.30 -6.84 15.87
CA CYS A 213 -2.93 -7.14 17.16
C CYS A 213 -2.53 -6.09 18.22
N CYS A 214 -2.75 -6.38 19.51
CA CYS A 214 -2.42 -5.48 20.63
C CYS A 214 -3.22 -4.17 20.70
N ARG A 215 -4.39 -4.08 20.07
CA ARG A 215 -5.18 -2.83 19.97
C ARG A 215 -6.51 -2.90 20.72
N ASP A 216 -7.44 -3.64 20.12
CA ASP A 216 -8.80 -3.76 20.58
C ASP A 216 -9.05 -5.10 21.27
N GLY A 217 -10.10 -5.14 22.09
CA GLY A 217 -10.58 -6.37 22.72
C GLY A 217 -10.41 -6.40 24.24
N PRO A 218 -10.87 -7.50 24.87
CA PRO A 218 -10.80 -7.67 26.32
C PRO A 218 -9.35 -7.86 26.76
N THR A 219 -9.09 -7.53 28.02
CA THR A 219 -7.81 -7.86 28.66
C THR A 219 -7.68 -9.38 28.76
N VAL A 220 -6.56 -9.90 28.28
CA VAL A 220 -6.20 -11.31 28.34
C VAL A 220 -5.19 -11.50 29.48
N PRO A 221 -5.47 -12.37 30.46
CA PRO A 221 -4.57 -12.57 31.60
C PRO A 221 -3.29 -13.33 31.21
N GLY A 222 -2.23 -13.05 31.97
CA GLY A 222 -0.96 -13.77 31.87
C GLY A 222 -0.17 -13.43 30.60
N PRO A 223 0.68 -14.34 30.09
CA PRO A 223 1.63 -14.06 29.00
C PRO A 223 0.96 -13.85 27.64
N ASN A 224 -0.34 -14.11 27.52
CA ASN A 224 -1.07 -13.97 26.27
C ASN A 224 -1.48 -12.52 25.98
N GLY A 225 -1.52 -11.66 27.00
CA GLY A 225 -1.76 -10.23 26.84
C GLY A 225 -0.56 -9.50 26.26
N ALA A 226 -0.83 -8.39 25.58
CA ALA A 226 0.16 -7.47 25.03
C ALA A 226 1.03 -6.85 26.15
N GLY A 227 2.34 -6.75 25.91
CA GLY A 227 3.25 -6.07 26.82
C GLY A 227 2.95 -4.59 27.00
N PHE A 228 3.54 -3.95 28.02
CA PHE A 228 3.37 -2.50 28.20
C PHE A 228 4.18 -1.70 27.18
N TRP A 229 5.42 -2.10 26.89
CA TRP A 229 6.35 -1.38 26.00
C TRP A 229 6.27 -1.81 24.53
N GLY A 230 5.35 -2.69 24.17
CA GLY A 230 5.36 -3.40 22.91
C GLY A 230 5.29 -4.90 23.14
N ASP A 231 5.19 -5.66 22.06
CA ASP A 231 5.08 -7.11 22.08
C ASP A 231 5.88 -7.73 20.93
N TYR A 232 6.38 -8.95 21.11
CA TYR A 232 7.17 -9.67 20.09
C TYR A 232 6.33 -10.35 19.00
N ARG A 233 5.00 -10.30 19.11
CA ARG A 233 4.05 -10.83 18.12
C ARG A 233 3.72 -9.76 17.06
N ASN A 234 2.62 -9.95 16.32
CA ASN A 234 2.17 -9.05 15.26
C ASN A 234 1.59 -7.75 15.86
N CYS A 235 2.44 -6.91 16.43
CA CYS A 235 2.06 -5.66 17.06
C CYS A 235 3.06 -4.56 16.71
N ASP A 236 2.55 -3.35 16.55
CA ASP A 236 3.32 -2.14 16.33
C ASP A 236 3.63 -1.44 17.66
N LEU A 237 4.37 -0.33 17.61
CA LEU A 237 4.84 0.34 18.83
C LEU A 237 3.75 1.20 19.46
N PRO A 238 3.53 1.13 20.78
CA PRO A 238 2.78 2.17 21.45
C PRO A 238 3.55 3.50 21.44
N TYR A 239 2.81 4.61 21.43
CA TYR A 239 3.37 5.96 21.38
C TYR A 239 4.44 6.22 22.45
N TRP A 240 4.26 5.73 23.68
CA TRP A 240 5.22 5.94 24.76
C TRP A 240 6.53 5.18 24.58
N THR A 241 6.56 4.07 23.84
CA THR A 241 7.82 3.39 23.49
C THR A 241 8.60 4.21 22.47
N ALA A 242 7.92 4.72 21.43
CA ALA A 242 8.56 5.62 20.46
C ALA A 242 9.12 6.87 21.17
N GLN A 243 8.33 7.51 22.04
CA GLN A 243 8.78 8.62 22.86
C GLN A 243 10.00 8.26 23.73
N SER A 244 9.98 7.10 24.40
CA SER A 244 11.08 6.68 25.27
C SER A 244 12.38 6.47 24.51
N ILE A 245 12.34 5.82 23.35
CA ILE A 245 13.53 5.53 22.54
C ILE A 245 14.09 6.83 21.96
N LEU A 246 13.23 7.71 21.42
CA LEU A 246 13.66 8.99 20.86
C LEU A 246 14.28 9.88 21.95
N ARG A 247 13.67 9.93 23.13
CA ARG A 247 14.22 10.66 24.27
C ARG A 247 15.58 10.11 24.69
N TYR A 248 15.71 8.79 24.83
CA TYR A 248 16.99 8.17 25.14
C TYR A 248 18.07 8.51 24.10
N ALA A 249 17.73 8.48 22.80
CA ALA A 249 18.65 8.87 21.74
C ALA A 249 19.07 10.34 21.83
N SER A 250 18.15 11.26 22.19
CA SER A 250 18.48 12.67 22.39
C SER A 250 19.37 12.93 23.62
N GLU A 251 19.21 12.14 24.68
CA GLU A 251 19.99 12.29 25.92
C GLU A 251 21.38 11.63 25.80
N LEU A 252 21.53 10.60 24.96
CA LEU A 252 22.79 9.88 24.79
C LEU A 252 23.83 10.67 23.99
N GLU A 253 23.39 11.43 22.98
CA GLU A 253 24.27 12.04 21.98
C GLU A 253 23.85 13.49 21.66
N GLU A 254 24.42 14.46 22.38
CA GLU A 254 24.12 15.89 22.16
C GLU A 254 24.69 16.44 20.84
N ASP A 255 25.76 15.81 20.32
CA ASP A 255 26.53 16.21 19.14
C ASP A 255 26.03 15.61 17.81
N ILE A 256 24.77 15.16 17.74
CA ILE A 256 24.13 14.78 16.46
C ILE A 256 24.10 16.01 15.52
N ASP A 257 24.67 15.90 14.32
CA ASP A 257 24.69 17.01 13.36
C ASP A 257 23.32 17.20 12.69
N PHE A 258 22.71 16.11 12.23
CA PHE A 258 21.40 16.06 11.59
C PHE A 258 20.81 14.65 11.64
N ILE A 259 19.54 14.53 11.26
CA ILE A 259 18.76 13.30 11.42
C ILE A 259 18.21 12.85 10.06
N TYR A 260 18.43 11.59 9.71
CA TYR A 260 17.69 10.91 8.63
C TYR A 260 16.45 10.26 9.21
N TYR A 261 15.32 10.40 8.53
CA TYR A 261 14.05 9.81 8.93
C TYR A 261 13.33 9.23 7.70
N THR A 262 13.38 7.91 7.51
CA THR A 262 13.03 7.28 6.23
C THR A 262 11.60 6.75 6.12
N GLY A 263 10.64 7.41 6.78
CA GLY A 263 9.21 7.11 6.61
C GLY A 263 8.69 5.95 7.46
N ASP A 264 7.55 5.42 7.06
CA ASP A 264 6.77 4.37 7.69
C ASP A 264 6.34 4.72 9.13
N LEU A 265 5.53 5.77 9.21
CA LEU A 265 4.93 6.25 10.46
C LEU A 265 3.66 5.52 10.88
N PRO A 266 2.66 5.34 10.00
CA PRO A 266 1.40 4.75 10.41
C PRO A 266 1.54 3.25 10.68
N PRO A 267 0.67 2.65 11.50
CA PRO A 267 0.75 1.23 11.85
C PRO A 267 0.25 0.33 10.69
N HIS A 268 0.34 -0.98 10.89
CA HIS A 268 -0.03 -2.02 9.92
C HIS A 268 -1.52 -2.41 9.96
N ASN A 269 -2.41 -1.56 10.47
CA ASN A 269 -3.88 -1.73 10.41
C ASN A 269 -4.48 -1.30 9.06
N VAL A 270 -3.80 -1.60 7.97
CA VAL A 270 -4.06 -1.10 6.60
C VAL A 270 -5.44 -1.43 6.03
N TRP A 271 -6.22 -2.31 6.67
CA TRP A 271 -7.63 -2.58 6.32
C TRP A 271 -8.61 -1.61 6.96
N ASN A 272 -8.13 -0.72 7.83
CA ASN A 272 -8.93 0.21 8.59
C ASN A 272 -8.12 1.48 8.86
N GLN A 273 -7.80 2.22 7.81
CA GLN A 273 -7.11 3.49 7.85
C GLN A 273 -7.87 4.53 7.06
N SER A 274 -7.85 5.78 7.53
CA SER A 274 -8.35 6.93 6.79
C SER A 274 -7.24 7.96 6.59
N ARG A 275 -7.42 8.88 5.64
CA ARG A 275 -6.51 10.04 5.51
C ARG A 275 -6.36 10.83 6.80
N ALA A 276 -7.43 10.92 7.59
CA ALA A 276 -7.37 11.61 8.88
C ALA A 276 -6.42 10.89 9.84
N ASP A 277 -6.43 9.56 9.87
CA ASP A 277 -5.49 8.76 10.68
C ASP A 277 -4.04 8.93 10.19
N GLN A 278 -3.82 8.94 8.88
CA GLN A 278 -2.47 9.15 8.31
C GLN A 278 -1.93 10.54 8.63
N LEU A 279 -2.76 11.59 8.46
CA LEU A 279 -2.39 12.96 8.83
C LEU A 279 -2.17 13.09 10.34
N TYR A 280 -2.97 12.41 11.16
CA TYR A 280 -2.77 12.39 12.61
C TYR A 280 -1.45 11.74 12.99
N SER A 281 -1.11 10.59 12.38
CA SER A 281 0.17 9.92 12.58
C SER A 281 1.35 10.81 12.17
N LEU A 282 1.32 11.35 10.94
CA LEU A 282 2.34 12.25 10.40
C LEU A 282 2.57 13.46 11.31
N THR A 283 1.50 14.16 11.66
CA THR A 283 1.60 15.39 12.46
C THR A 283 2.06 15.11 13.89
N THR A 284 1.52 14.08 14.54
CA THR A 284 1.83 13.76 15.94
C THR A 284 3.27 13.27 16.10
N ILE A 285 3.76 12.42 15.19
CA ILE A 285 5.13 11.90 15.27
C ILE A 285 6.14 12.98 14.87
N ASN A 286 5.87 13.80 13.84
CA ASN A 286 6.77 14.90 13.51
C ASN A 286 6.83 15.96 14.62
N GLN A 287 5.72 16.22 15.32
CA GLN A 287 5.74 17.05 16.52
C GLN A 287 6.59 16.44 17.65
N LEU A 288 6.48 15.13 17.88
CA LEU A 288 7.33 14.42 18.85
C LEU A 288 8.81 14.53 18.47
N LEU A 289 9.15 14.32 17.20
CA LEU A 289 10.53 14.44 16.69
C LEU A 289 11.08 15.86 16.89
N ALA A 290 10.32 16.88 16.47
CA ALA A 290 10.71 18.29 16.62
C ALA A 290 10.90 18.69 18.09
N ALA A 291 10.03 18.20 18.98
CA ALA A 291 10.13 18.46 20.40
C ALA A 291 11.31 17.73 21.07
N THR A 292 11.64 16.53 20.60
CA THR A 292 12.70 15.69 21.18
C THR A 292 14.10 16.13 20.73
N PHE A 293 14.25 16.60 19.49
CA PHE A 293 15.52 17.07 18.93
C PHE A 293 15.44 18.55 18.53
N PRO A 294 15.32 19.47 19.50
CA PRO A 294 15.24 20.88 19.20
C PRO A 294 16.52 21.34 18.46
N ASN A 295 16.35 22.24 17.49
CA ASN A 295 17.42 22.81 16.66
C ASN A 295 18.19 21.81 15.78
N LYS A 296 17.68 20.58 15.58
CA LYS A 296 18.24 19.66 14.58
C LYS A 296 17.44 19.73 13.28
N THR A 297 18.12 19.64 12.15
CA THR A 297 17.48 19.49 10.84
C THR A 297 17.22 18.02 10.56
N PHE A 298 16.01 17.71 10.14
CA PHE A 298 15.65 16.37 9.67
C PHE A 298 15.65 16.33 8.14
N TYR A 299 16.11 15.22 7.59
CA TYR A 299 16.03 14.91 6.17
C TYR A 299 15.15 13.68 5.98
N PRO A 300 13.83 13.88 5.84
CA PRO A 300 12.89 12.79 5.71
C PRO A 300 12.85 12.14 4.31
N ALA A 301 12.37 10.91 4.25
CA ALA A 301 11.88 10.27 3.04
C ALA A 301 10.46 9.75 3.30
N VAL A 302 9.65 9.67 2.24
CA VAL A 302 8.30 9.08 2.33
C VAL A 302 8.41 7.56 2.32
N GLY A 303 7.71 6.88 3.23
CA GLY A 303 7.58 5.43 3.27
C GLY A 303 6.39 4.96 2.43
N ASN A 304 6.06 3.68 2.53
CA ASN A 304 4.94 3.09 1.80
C ASN A 304 3.62 3.08 2.59
N HIS A 305 3.71 3.24 3.92
CA HIS A 305 2.55 3.29 4.81
C HIS A 305 1.90 4.67 4.96
N GLU A 306 2.49 5.76 4.43
CA GLU A 306 1.95 7.12 4.60
C GLU A 306 0.65 7.39 3.81
N ALA A 307 0.40 6.66 2.73
CA ALA A 307 -0.81 6.79 1.92
C ALA A 307 -2.03 6.17 2.63
N GLY A 308 -3.23 6.71 2.39
CA GLY A 308 -4.49 6.16 2.88
C GLY A 308 -5.72 6.68 2.12
N ILE A 309 -6.86 5.99 2.27
CA ILE A 309 -8.12 6.34 1.58
C ILE A 309 -8.98 7.38 2.32
N VAL A 310 -9.90 8.02 1.60
CA VAL A 310 -11.08 8.67 2.21
C VAL A 310 -12.33 7.88 1.86
N VAL A 311 -13.12 7.58 2.89
CA VAL A 311 -14.51 7.12 2.72
C VAL A 311 -15.45 8.29 2.98
N TYR A 312 -16.10 8.80 1.95
CA TYR A 312 -17.22 9.74 2.11
C TYR A 312 -18.53 8.98 2.26
N PHE A 313 -19.17 9.06 3.43
CA PHE A 313 -20.55 8.65 3.60
C PHE A 313 -21.48 9.80 3.17
N TYR A 314 -21.89 9.80 1.89
CA TYR A 314 -22.99 10.67 1.48
C TYR A 314 -24.32 10.04 1.90
N LEU A 315 -24.87 10.53 3.01
CA LEU A 315 -26.30 10.41 3.30
C LEU A 315 -27.06 11.10 2.16
N PHE A 316 -27.53 10.31 1.18
CA PHE A 316 -28.69 10.52 0.28
C PHE A 316 -28.53 10.21 -1.20
N PHE A 317 -27.34 9.97 -1.77
CA PHE A 317 -27.25 9.49 -3.16
C PHE A 317 -26.08 8.52 -3.34
N ILE A 318 -26.37 7.38 -3.98
CA ILE A 318 -25.44 6.28 -4.28
C ILE A 318 -24.42 6.78 -5.30
N SER A 319 -23.34 7.40 -4.82
CA SER A 319 -22.06 7.52 -5.52
C SER A 319 -20.98 7.62 -4.46
N PHE A 320 -20.40 6.47 -4.11
CA PHE A 320 -19.19 6.39 -3.32
C PHE A 320 -18.05 6.93 -4.18
N VAL A 321 -17.60 8.16 -3.91
CA VAL A 321 -16.33 8.66 -4.46
C VAL A 321 -15.29 8.43 -3.38
N SER A 322 -14.63 7.28 -3.45
CA SER A 322 -13.41 7.03 -2.71
C SER A 322 -12.26 7.73 -3.43
N PHE A 323 -11.39 8.45 -2.72
CA PHE A 323 -10.15 8.97 -3.29
C PHE A 323 -8.98 8.03 -2.95
N LEU A 324 -8.32 7.50 -3.96
CA LEU A 324 -7.83 6.11 -4.00
C LEU A 324 -6.33 5.86 -3.78
N ALA A 325 -5.72 6.44 -2.75
CA ALA A 325 -4.32 6.14 -2.41
C ALA A 325 -4.21 5.26 -1.17
N PRO A 326 -4.68 3.99 -1.15
CA PRO A 326 -4.38 3.06 -0.07
C PRO A 326 -2.90 2.96 0.25
N CYS A 327 -2.57 2.36 1.39
CA CYS A 327 -1.20 1.95 1.70
C CYS A 327 -0.55 1.24 0.51
N ASN A 328 0.70 1.60 0.20
CA ASN A 328 1.52 1.17 -0.95
C ASN A 328 1.10 1.71 -2.33
N MET A 329 -0.05 2.38 -2.46
CA MET A 329 -0.60 2.81 -3.74
C MET A 329 -0.28 4.27 -4.00
N TYR A 330 0.80 4.52 -4.75
CA TYR A 330 1.25 5.87 -5.10
C TYR A 330 1.00 6.16 -6.59
N PRO A 331 -0.07 6.91 -6.93
CA PRO A 331 -0.44 7.20 -8.30
C PRO A 331 0.53 8.20 -8.94
N THR A 332 0.54 8.21 -10.27
CA THR A 332 1.11 9.27 -11.10
C THR A 332 0.01 10.22 -11.60
N PRO A 333 0.31 11.48 -11.96
CA PRO A 333 -0.69 12.47 -12.41
C PRO A 333 -1.56 12.08 -13.61
N SER A 334 -1.18 11.02 -14.34
CA SER A 334 -2.00 10.42 -15.40
C SER A 334 -3.24 9.68 -14.88
N ILE A 335 -3.27 9.32 -13.59
CA ILE A 335 -4.39 8.66 -12.90
C ILE A 335 -5.25 9.78 -12.29
N ARG A 336 -6.53 9.88 -12.70
CA ARG A 336 -7.37 11.07 -12.44
C ARG A 336 -8.20 10.97 -11.16
N THR A 337 -8.54 9.76 -10.76
CA THR A 337 -9.41 9.44 -9.61
C THR A 337 -8.64 9.44 -8.28
N ASP A 338 -7.33 9.22 -8.35
CA ASP A 338 -6.45 9.10 -7.20
C ASP A 338 -5.53 10.32 -7.09
N ASN A 339 -6.00 11.31 -6.32
CA ASN A 339 -5.19 12.49 -6.06
C ASN A 339 -4.40 12.30 -4.75
N ILE A 340 -3.12 11.94 -4.85
CA ILE A 340 -2.18 11.85 -3.71
C ILE A 340 -1.64 13.22 -3.23
N THR A 341 -2.04 14.32 -3.88
CA THR A 341 -1.56 15.68 -3.56
C THR A 341 -1.80 16.06 -2.10
N TRP A 342 -2.91 15.60 -1.48
CA TRP A 342 -3.19 15.84 -0.06
C TRP A 342 -2.03 15.40 0.85
N LEU A 343 -1.40 14.27 0.52
CA LEU A 343 -0.30 13.71 1.30
C LEU A 343 0.96 14.53 1.00
N TYR A 344 1.25 14.79 -0.26
CA TYR A 344 2.47 15.50 -0.66
C TYR A 344 2.50 16.95 -0.14
N GLU A 345 1.36 17.63 -0.10
CA GLU A 345 1.22 18.94 0.54
C GLU A 345 1.44 18.85 2.05
N ALA A 346 0.81 17.88 2.72
CA ALA A 346 0.98 17.67 4.15
C ALA A 346 2.43 17.31 4.54
N LEU A 347 3.10 16.48 3.73
CA LEU A 347 4.52 16.16 3.89
C LEU A 347 5.37 17.42 3.72
N ALA A 348 5.13 18.21 2.68
CA ALA A 348 5.92 19.41 2.42
C ALA A 348 5.79 20.44 3.55
N ASP A 349 4.57 20.66 4.04
CA ASP A 349 4.30 21.61 5.12
C ASP A 349 4.84 21.08 6.46
N SER A 350 4.68 19.78 6.75
CA SER A 350 5.18 19.17 7.97
C SER A 350 6.71 19.10 8.01
N TRP A 351 7.36 18.72 6.92
CA TRP A 351 8.83 18.62 6.86
C TRP A 351 9.51 20.00 6.88
N ALA A 352 8.84 21.05 6.42
CA ALA A 352 9.33 22.42 6.62
C ALA A 352 9.47 22.77 8.12
N THR A 353 8.58 22.27 8.98
CA THR A 353 8.70 22.45 10.44
C THR A 353 9.89 21.70 11.06
N LEU A 354 10.39 20.67 10.37
CA LEU A 354 11.57 19.91 10.76
C LEU A 354 12.89 20.50 10.23
N GLY A 355 12.84 21.73 9.70
CA GLY A 355 14.01 22.46 9.23
C GLY A 355 14.39 22.23 7.77
N LEU A 356 13.53 21.57 6.97
CA LEU A 356 13.79 21.49 5.53
C LEU A 356 13.73 22.88 4.87
N PRO A 357 14.70 23.21 3.99
CA PRO A 357 14.69 24.46 3.23
C PRO A 357 13.46 24.62 2.33
N ALA A 358 12.96 25.85 2.21
CA ALA A 358 11.73 26.17 1.46
C ALA A 358 11.81 25.83 -0.05
N ASP A 359 13.01 25.83 -0.63
CA ASP A 359 13.25 25.47 -2.04
C ASP A 359 13.04 23.98 -2.33
N THR A 360 12.96 23.13 -1.30
CA THR A 360 12.61 21.70 -1.45
C THR A 360 11.12 21.47 -1.71
N ARG A 361 10.25 22.43 -1.34
CA ARG A 361 8.79 22.28 -1.37
C ARG A 361 8.25 21.88 -2.73
N GLU A 362 8.74 22.51 -3.80
CA GLU A 362 8.25 22.27 -5.17
C GLU A 362 8.39 20.80 -5.58
N SER A 363 9.55 20.19 -5.35
CA SER A 363 9.77 18.78 -5.68
C SER A 363 9.03 17.82 -4.74
N ILE A 364 8.86 18.20 -3.46
CA ILE A 364 8.09 17.41 -2.50
C ILE A 364 6.61 17.36 -2.92
N VAL A 365 5.99 18.51 -3.22
CA VAL A 365 4.58 18.55 -3.65
C VAL A 365 4.38 17.84 -4.99
N ARG A 366 5.40 17.83 -5.86
CA ARG A 366 5.35 17.13 -7.14
C ARG A 366 5.38 15.60 -7.00
N GLY A 367 6.16 15.06 -6.07
CA GLY A 367 6.44 13.61 -6.05
C GLY A 367 7.04 13.03 -4.78
N ALA A 368 7.04 13.79 -3.69
CA ALA A 368 7.66 13.44 -2.39
C ALA A 368 9.14 13.03 -2.48
N PHE A 369 9.88 13.61 -3.42
CA PHE A 369 11.33 13.52 -3.52
C PHE A 369 11.95 14.92 -3.56
N TYR A 370 13.17 15.08 -3.07
CA TYR A 370 13.84 16.39 -3.04
C TYR A 370 15.35 16.27 -2.89
N THR A 371 16.05 17.39 -3.11
CA THR A 371 17.48 17.50 -2.84
C THR A 371 17.78 18.79 -2.11
N THR A 372 18.80 18.77 -1.27
CA THR A 372 19.28 19.97 -0.58
C THR A 372 20.77 19.86 -0.28
N ILE A 373 21.41 20.99 0.00
CA ILE A 373 22.80 21.03 0.46
C ILE A 373 22.80 20.96 1.97
N VAL A 374 23.35 19.87 2.52
CA VAL A 374 23.47 19.68 3.98
C VAL A 374 24.56 20.60 4.52
N ARG A 375 25.69 20.65 3.82
CA ARG A 375 26.83 21.56 4.10
C ARG A 375 27.68 21.71 2.83
N PRO A 376 28.62 22.67 2.77
CA PRO A 376 29.49 22.81 1.61
C PRO A 376 30.18 21.49 1.24
N GLY A 377 30.01 21.05 -0.02
CA GLY A 377 30.55 19.79 -0.52
C GLY A 377 29.74 18.52 -0.19
N LEU A 378 28.59 18.63 0.49
CA LEU A 378 27.69 17.50 0.77
C LEU A 378 26.25 17.83 0.35
N ARG A 379 25.75 17.09 -0.65
CA ARG A 379 24.37 17.16 -1.13
C ARG A 379 23.61 15.92 -0.68
N LEU A 380 22.39 16.12 -0.21
CA LEU A 380 21.43 15.05 0.07
C LEU A 380 20.40 14.95 -1.04
N ILE A 381 20.01 13.72 -1.36
CA ILE A 381 18.92 13.40 -2.27
C ILE A 381 18.00 12.43 -1.53
N SER A 382 16.76 12.84 -1.28
CA SER A 382 15.70 12.00 -0.74
C SER A 382 14.79 11.56 -1.88
N LEU A 383 14.53 10.26 -1.97
CA LEU A 383 13.79 9.63 -3.06
C LEU A 383 12.46 9.09 -2.54
N ASN A 384 11.44 9.15 -3.38
CA ASN A 384 10.20 8.42 -3.18
C ASN A 384 10.35 7.03 -3.79
N MET A 385 10.62 6.05 -2.94
CA MET A 385 10.88 4.67 -3.35
C MET A 385 9.61 3.90 -3.71
N ASN A 386 8.42 4.44 -3.43
CA ASN A 386 7.16 3.84 -3.85
C ASN A 386 7.02 3.74 -5.38
N TYR A 387 7.78 4.55 -6.12
CA TYR A 387 7.83 4.49 -7.58
C TYR A 387 8.75 3.39 -8.15
N CYS A 388 9.36 2.57 -7.30
CA CYS A 388 10.00 1.32 -7.70
C CYS A 388 9.51 0.10 -6.90
N ALA A 389 8.55 0.29 -6.00
CA ALA A 389 8.01 -0.79 -5.16
C ALA A 389 7.10 -1.70 -6.00
N PRO A 390 7.29 -3.04 -5.95
CA PRO A 390 6.41 -3.98 -6.66
C PRO A 390 4.96 -3.96 -6.14
N GLU A 391 4.75 -3.50 -4.90
CA GLU A 391 3.43 -3.37 -4.28
C GLU A 391 2.66 -2.15 -4.75
N ASN A 392 3.31 -1.20 -5.44
CA ASN A 392 2.63 -0.06 -6.03
C ASN A 392 2.01 -0.47 -7.37
N TYR A 393 0.80 -1.02 -7.31
CA TYR A 393 0.13 -1.56 -8.50
C TYR A 393 -0.31 -0.50 -9.50
N TRP A 394 -0.26 0.80 -9.16
CA TRP A 394 -0.42 1.86 -10.15
C TRP A 394 0.67 1.82 -11.24
N LEU A 395 1.83 1.23 -10.94
CA LEU A 395 2.90 1.00 -11.92
C LEU A 395 2.50 0.00 -13.02
N PHE A 396 1.41 -0.77 -12.84
CA PHE A 396 0.87 -1.63 -13.89
C PHE A 396 0.20 -0.85 -15.02
N VAL A 397 -0.11 0.44 -14.80
CA VAL A 397 -0.56 1.35 -15.86
C VAL A 397 0.63 1.84 -16.66
N ASN A 398 1.68 2.32 -15.97
CA ASN A 398 2.94 2.72 -16.58
C ASN A 398 4.07 2.73 -15.54
N ALA A 399 5.06 1.87 -15.71
CA ALA A 399 6.23 1.77 -14.84
C ALA A 399 7.45 2.59 -15.31
N THR A 400 7.34 3.29 -16.43
CA THR A 400 8.48 4.01 -17.05
C THR A 400 8.80 5.28 -16.26
N ASP A 401 9.93 5.28 -15.53
CA ASP A 401 10.45 6.39 -14.72
C ASP A 401 9.35 7.30 -14.14
N PRO A 402 8.54 6.81 -13.18
CA PRO A 402 7.40 7.56 -12.67
C PRO A 402 7.83 8.96 -12.19
N LEU A 403 7.08 9.98 -12.62
CA LEU A 403 7.37 11.41 -12.42
C LEU A 403 8.70 11.93 -12.98
N GLY A 404 9.45 11.10 -13.71
CA GLY A 404 10.80 11.40 -14.18
C GLY A 404 11.81 11.45 -13.04
N GLN A 405 11.59 10.69 -11.95
CA GLN A 405 12.42 10.77 -10.74
C GLN A 405 13.88 10.37 -11.02
N LEU A 406 14.14 9.28 -11.74
CA LEU A 406 15.50 8.87 -12.07
C LEU A 406 16.15 9.82 -13.07
N GLN A 407 15.39 10.32 -14.05
CA GLN A 407 15.85 11.40 -14.94
C GLN A 407 16.25 12.66 -14.14
N TRP A 408 15.50 13.00 -13.10
CA TRP A 408 15.80 14.10 -12.18
C TRP A 408 17.05 13.81 -11.33
N VAL A 409 17.18 12.63 -10.73
CA VAL A 409 18.37 12.21 -9.98
C VAL A 409 19.63 12.33 -10.83
N ARG A 410 19.57 11.82 -12.07
CA ARG A 410 20.66 11.92 -13.04
C ARG A 410 21.11 13.37 -13.26
N PHE A 411 20.18 14.32 -13.32
CA PHE A 411 20.50 15.73 -13.44
C PHE A 411 21.15 16.27 -12.15
N LYS A 412 20.61 15.92 -10.98
CA LYS A 412 21.10 16.40 -9.67
C LYS A 412 22.47 15.86 -9.28
N ILE A 413 22.85 14.64 -9.68
CA ILE A 413 24.17 14.06 -9.40
C ILE A 413 25.27 14.71 -10.27
N ARG A 414 24.91 15.27 -11.42
CA ARG A 414 25.87 15.94 -12.32
C ARG A 414 26.17 17.39 -11.94
N GLN A 415 25.26 18.03 -11.21
CA GLN A 415 25.43 19.37 -10.65
C GLN A 415 26.27 19.29 -9.38
#